data_AF-A0A0G1VRB5-F1
#
_entry.id   AF-A0A0G1VRB5-F1
#
_cell.length_a   1.000
_cell.length_b   1.000
_cell.length_c   1.000
_cell.angle_alpha   90.00
_cell.angle_beta   90.00
_cell.angle_gamma   90.00
#
_symmetry.space_group_name_H-M   'P 1'
#
loop_
_entity.id
_entity.type
_entity.pdbx_description
1 polymer ?
#
loop_
_entity_poly.entity_id
_entity_poly.type
_entity_poly.pdbx_seq_one_letter_code
_entity_poly.pdbx_strand_id
1 'polypeptide(L)'
;MPDSLPPPNSAVTDFMDTVTNLILNPLIMLLFALAMMYFLWGVFKFIQGQDNEEAQEEGKSHMMWGIAGMAIMFAVYGILNIIGSTAGQIGG
;
A
#
# COMPACT_ATOMS: atom_id res chain seq x y z
N MET A 1 -37.69 -25.42 0.85
CA MET A 1 -37.55 -24.23 0.00
C MET A 1 -36.24 -23.56 0.40
N PRO A 2 -35.25 -23.43 -0.49
CA PRO A 2 -34.05 -22.68 -0.19
C PRO A 2 -34.37 -21.19 -0.32
N ASP A 3 -34.61 -20.52 0.80
CA ASP A 3 -34.61 -19.06 0.88
C ASP A 3 -33.16 -18.56 0.73
N SER A 4 -32.54 -18.77 -0.44
CA SER A 4 -31.17 -18.37 -0.75
C SER A 4 -31.07 -16.89 -1.08
N LEU A 5 -31.86 -16.04 -0.40
CA LEU A 5 -31.65 -14.60 -0.48
C LEU A 5 -30.23 -14.35 0.03
N PRO A 6 -29.35 -13.78 -0.81
CA PRO A 6 -28.02 -13.41 -0.35
C PRO A 6 -28.20 -12.52 0.89
N PRO A 7 -27.46 -12.77 1.97
CA PRO A 7 -27.63 -12.02 3.20
C PRO A 7 -27.47 -10.51 2.89
N PRO A 8 -28.25 -9.63 3.54
CA PRO A 8 -28.37 -8.20 3.17
C PRO A 8 -27.05 -7.40 3.13
N ASN A 9 -25.95 -7.99 3.60
CA ASN A 9 -24.59 -7.46 3.57
C ASN A 9 -23.80 -7.79 2.28
N SER A 10 -24.29 -8.65 1.38
CA SER A 10 -23.52 -9.09 0.21
C SER A 10 -23.21 -7.97 -0.77
N ALA A 11 -24.15 -7.07 -1.06
CA ALA A 11 -23.94 -5.99 -2.04
C ALA A 11 -22.85 -4.99 -1.60
N VAL A 12 -22.72 -4.75 -0.29
CA VAL A 12 -21.66 -3.88 0.26
C VAL A 12 -20.32 -4.61 0.23
N THR A 13 -20.28 -5.89 0.61
CA THR A 13 -19.07 -6.72 0.55
C THR A 13 -18.58 -6.90 -0.89
N ASP A 14 -19.47 -7.18 -1.84
CA ASP A 14 -19.16 -7.35 -3.27
C ASP A 14 -18.59 -6.06 -3.87
N PHE A 15 -19.13 -4.90 -3.48
CA PHE A 15 -18.61 -3.61 -3.90
C PHE A 15 -17.21 -3.32 -3.30
N MET A 16 -17.00 -3.64 -2.02
CA MET A 16 -15.69 -3.48 -1.35
C MET A 16 -14.62 -4.41 -1.96
N ASP A 17 -14.99 -5.66 -2.26
CA ASP A 17 -14.09 -6.63 -2.89
C ASP A 17 -13.73 -6.23 -4.31
N THR A 18 -14.70 -5.69 -5.07
CA THR A 18 -14.46 -5.17 -6.43
C THR A 18 -13.49 -3.99 -6.39
N VAL A 19 -13.73 -3.00 -5.52
CA VAL A 19 -12.85 -1.81 -5.40
C VAL A 19 -11.45 -2.21 -4.95
N THR A 20 -11.33 -3.11 -3.99
CA THR A 20 -10.04 -3.56 -3.47
C THR A 20 -9.23 -4.30 -4.53
N ASN A 21 -9.87 -5.22 -5.27
CA ASN A 21 -9.16 -6.02 -6.28
C ASN A 21 -8.86 -5.25 -7.57
N LEU A 22 -9.76 -4.38 -8.05
CA LEU A 22 -9.54 -3.64 -9.30
C LEU A 22 -8.68 -2.40 -9.14
N ILE A 23 -8.75 -1.71 -7.99
CA ILE A 23 -8.10 -0.42 -7.80
C ILE A 23 -6.93 -0.55 -6.83
N LEU A 24 -7.17 -1.05 -5.62
CA LEU A 24 -6.15 -1.00 -4.56
C LEU A 24 -4.98 -1.95 -4.83
N ASN A 25 -5.22 -3.19 -5.24
CA ASN A 25 -4.13 -4.15 -5.51
C ASN A 25 -3.14 -3.64 -6.60
N PRO A 26 -3.57 -3.23 -7.80
CA PRO A 26 -2.66 -2.67 -8.79
C PRO A 26 -2.05 -1.33 -8.36
N LEU A 27 -2.79 -0.49 -7.61
CA LEU A 27 -2.23 0.76 -7.07
C LEU A 27 -1.10 0.49 -6.07
N ILE A 28 -1.27 -0.47 -5.14
CA ILE A 28 -0.25 -0.85 -4.17
C ILE A 28 0.99 -1.39 -4.90
N MET A 29 0.81 -2.27 -5.89
CA MET A 29 1.92 -2.80 -6.70
C MET A 29 2.68 -1.68 -7.44
N LEU A 30 1.96 -0.72 -8.02
CA LEU A 30 2.54 0.42 -8.71
C LEU A 30 3.30 1.35 -7.75
N LEU A 31 2.68 1.70 -6.62
CA LEU A 31 3.33 2.52 -5.59
C LEU A 31 4.55 1.80 -5.02
N PHE A 32 4.51 0.48 -4.85
CA PHE A 32 5.65 -0.31 -4.36
C PHE A 32 6.82 -0.24 -5.34
N ALA A 33 6.56 -0.44 -6.63
CA ALA A 33 7.57 -0.29 -7.66
C ALA A 33 8.18 1.12 -7.66
N LEU A 34 7.35 2.16 -7.55
CA LEU A 34 7.82 3.55 -7.50
C LEU A 34 8.65 3.84 -6.23
N ALA A 35 8.17 3.41 -5.05
CA ALA A 35 8.87 3.59 -3.79
C ALA A 35 10.22 2.87 -3.76
N MET A 36 10.26 1.63 -4.26
CA MET A 36 11.50 0.86 -4.39
C MET A 36 12.46 1.51 -5.39
N MET A 37 11.97 2.02 -6.52
CA MET A 37 12.80 2.76 -7.47
C MET A 37 13.39 4.03 -6.85
N TYR A 38 12.58 4.82 -6.14
CA TYR A 38 13.03 6.03 -5.43
C TYR A 38 14.02 5.72 -4.31
N PHE A 39 13.78 4.65 -3.56
CA PHE A 39 14.68 4.20 -2.50
C PHE A 39 16.04 3.79 -3.08
N LEU A 40 16.06 2.97 -4.14
CA LEU A 40 17.28 2.56 -4.82
C LEU A 40 18.04 3.74 -5.41
N TRP A 41 17.32 4.72 -5.98
CA TRP A 41 17.93 5.96 -6.46
C TRP A 41 18.58 6.77 -5.33
N GLY A 42 17.91 6.89 -4.18
CA GLY A 42 18.45 7.53 -3.00
C GLY A 42 19.71 6.84 -2.46
N VAL A 43 19.70 5.50 -2.40
CA VAL A 43 20.88 4.70 -2.00
C VAL A 43 22.04 4.91 -2.98
N PHE A 44 21.77 4.84 -4.29
CA PHE A 44 22.81 5.05 -5.31
C PHE A 44 23.43 6.44 -5.19
N LYS A 45 22.59 7.48 -5.04
CA LYS A 45 23.04 8.86 -4.89
C LYS A 45 23.82 9.09 -3.58
N PHE A 46 23.38 8.46 -2.49
CA PHE A 46 24.08 8.49 -1.21
C PHE A 46 25.47 7.86 -1.29
N ILE A 47 25.61 6.71 -1.97
CA ILE A 47 26.90 6.03 -2.15
C ILE A 47 27.82 6.81 -3.10
N GLN A 48 27.29 7.30 -4.23
CA GLN A 48 28.07 8.08 -5.20
C GLN A 48 28.55 9.42 -4.61
N GLY A 49 27.73 10.01 -3.73
CA GLY A 49 27.99 11.28 -3.08
C GLY A 49 28.79 11.21 -1.79
N GLN A 50 29.45 10.08 -1.46
CA GLN A 50 30.07 9.93 -0.13
C GLN A 50 31.07 11.04 0.23
N ASP A 51 31.73 11.64 -0.77
CA ASP A 51 32.73 12.70 -0.58
C ASP A 51 32.13 14.12 -0.72
N ASN A 52 30.82 14.26 -0.91
CA ASN A 52 30.11 15.52 -1.03
C ASN A 52 28.90 15.56 -0.08
N GLU A 53 28.95 16.43 0.94
CA GLU A 53 27.90 16.58 1.94
C GLU A 53 26.51 16.88 1.34
N GLU A 54 26.45 17.68 0.27
CA GLU A 54 25.19 18.02 -0.41
C GLU A 54 24.55 16.79 -1.08
N ALA A 55 25.38 15.96 -1.73
CA ALA A 55 24.92 14.73 -2.36
C ALA A 55 24.50 13.67 -1.32
N GLN A 56 25.17 13.62 -0.17
CA GLN A 56 24.74 12.79 0.95
C GLN A 56 23.39 13.22 1.52
N GLU A 57 23.18 14.52 1.71
CA GLU A 57 21.94 15.05 2.26
C GLU A 57 20.75 14.79 1.32
N GLU A 58 20.96 14.98 0.02
CA GLU A 58 19.96 14.68 -1.00
C GLU A 58 19.65 13.17 -1.08
N GLY A 59 20.68 12.30 -1.04
CA GLY A 59 20.51 10.86 -0.97
C GLY A 59 19.70 10.40 0.25
N LYS A 60 19.97 10.98 1.43
CA LYS A 60 19.20 10.74 2.67
C LYS A 60 17.73 11.16 2.52
N SER A 61 17.48 12.32 1.92
CA SER A 61 16.12 12.80 1.66
C SER A 61 15.35 11.80 0.77
N HIS A 62 15.96 11.33 -0.33
CA HIS A 62 15.34 10.34 -1.21
C HIS A 62 15.09 8.99 -0.52
N MET A 63 16.01 8.53 0.33
CA MET A 63 15.78 7.33 1.14
C MET A 63 14.59 7.51 2.09
N MET A 64 14.46 8.68 2.72
CA MET A 64 13.34 9.01 3.60
C MET A 64 12.00 8.99 2.86
N TRP A 65 11.94 9.55 1.65
CA TRP A 65 10.74 9.49 0.80
C TRP A 65 10.37 8.05 0.41
N GLY A 66 11.36 7.20 0.13
CA GLY A 66 11.15 5.76 -0.09
C GLY A 66 10.56 5.06 1.14
N ILE A 67 11.09 5.34 2.33
CA ILE A 67 10.59 4.80 3.60
C ILE A 67 9.16 5.28 3.89
N ALA A 68 8.87 6.56 3.67
CA ALA A 68 7.52 7.10 3.79
C ALA A 68 6.54 6.39 2.85
N GLY A 69 6.95 6.10 1.61
CA GLY A 69 6.17 5.31 0.66
C GLY A 69 5.85 3.90 1.18
N MET A 70 6.83 3.21 1.76
CA MET A 70 6.62 1.90 2.38
C MET A 70 5.68 1.97 3.59
N ALA A 71 5.81 3.00 4.43
CA ALA A 71 4.93 3.21 5.58
C ALA A 71 3.46 3.40 5.16
N ILE A 72 3.21 4.13 4.07
CA ILE A 72 1.86 4.30 3.50
C ILE A 72 1.30 2.96 3.03
N MET A 73 2.10 2.10 2.40
CA MET A 73 1.64 0.77 1.99
C MET A 73 1.23 -0.09 3.20
N PHE A 74 2.03 -0.08 4.27
CA PHE A 74 1.67 -0.77 5.51
C PHE A 74 0.37 -0.23 6.11
N ALA A 75 0.17 1.09 6.11
CA ALA A 75 -1.07 1.70 6.59
C ALA A 75 -2.29 1.26 5.77
N VAL A 76 -2.19 1.28 4.43
CA VAL A 76 -3.25 0.81 3.54
C VAL A 76 -3.56 -0.67 3.77
N TYR A 77 -2.53 -1.53 3.85
CA TYR A 77 -2.71 -2.96 4.08
C TYR A 77 -3.34 -3.25 5.44
N GLY A 78 -2.95 -2.50 6.49
CA GLY A 78 -3.53 -2.60 7.83
C GLY A 78 -5.00 -2.20 7.85
N ILE A 79 -5.36 -1.10 7.19
CA ILE A 79 -6.75 -0.66 7.04
C ILE A 79 -7.57 -1.71 6.29
N LEU A 80 -7.04 -2.28 5.21
CA LEU A 80 -7.71 -3.36 4.48
C LEU A 80 -7.93 -4.60 5.34
N ASN A 81 -6.94 -4.97 6.17
CA ASN A 81 -7.08 -6.11 7.06
C ASN A 81 -8.17 -5.87 8.12
N ILE A 82 -8.22 -4.66 8.69
CA ILE A 82 -9.24 -4.27 9.68
C ILE A 82 -10.64 -4.22 9.04
N ILE A 83 -10.76 -3.66 7.84
CA ILE A 83 -12.03 -3.60 7.11
C ILE A 83 -12.49 -5.02 6.75
N GLY A 84 -11.59 -5.87 6.23
CA GLY A 84 -11.89 -7.27 5.90
C GLY A 84 -12.25 -8.10 7.13
N SER A 85 -11.55 -7.93 8.26
CA SER A 85 -11.86 -8.65 9.50
C SER A 85 -13.19 -8.18 10.11
N THR A 86 -13.49 -6.88 10.01
CA THR A 86 -14.75 -6.30 10.48
C THR A 86 -15.92 -6.76 9.60
N ALA A 87 -15.78 -6.70 8.28
CA ALA A 87 -16.80 -7.22 7.35
C ALA A 87 -17.03 -8.74 7.51
N GLY A 88 -15.97 -9.52 7.75
CA GLY A 88 -16.06 -10.95 8.03
C GLY A 88 -16.71 -11.28 9.38
N GLN A 89 -16.55 -10.44 10.41
CA GLN A 89 -17.20 -10.63 11.72
C GLN A 89 -18.67 -10.18 11.76
N ILE A 90 -19.07 -9.20 10.93
CA ILE A 90 -20.46 -8.71 10.89
C ILE A 90 -21.36 -9.61 10.00
N GLY A 91 -20.76 -10.48 9.17
CA GLY A 91 -21.47 -11.41 8.30
C GLY A 91 -21.50 -12.88 8.75
N GLY A 92 -20.97 -13.18 9.94
CA GLY A 92 -20.97 -14.52 10.56
C GLY A 92 -22.10 -14.71 11.57
#